data_AF-A0AAJ2NHZ8-F1
#
_entry.id   AF-A0AAJ2NHZ8-F1
#
_cell.length_a   1.000
_cell.length_b   1.000
_cell.length_c   1.000
_cell.angle_alpha   90.00
_cell.angle_beta   90.00
_cell.angle_gamma   90.00
#
_symmetry.space_group_name_H-M   'P 1'
#
loop_
_entity.id
_entity.type
_entity.pdbx_description
1 polymer ?
#
loop_
_entity_poly.entity_id
_entity_poly.type
_entity_poly.pdbx_seq_one_letter_code
_entity_poly.pdbx_strand_id
1 'polypeptide(L)'
;MKIFVVSHLSPRPASHELICQLSHIQHAYRKTIPVVVIDDRYNLTELPISDLPTDHVQFSLEDFLHENGLSGIVANSVALHMDKVESAWVLIDFGQHDSATCMDFIQKMARYNYLSPRLRNRNIVIMVPAMHLGIYSRTLNASFNNLPSSTTAAAHSAQIGRLFMVTRLETVLISLPMLAGVLRRMHRLFLRVFRRAARFT
;
A
#
# COMPACT_ATOMS: atom_id res chain seq x y z
N MET A 1 8.16 1.67 18.19
CA MET A 1 6.99 1.28 17.36
C MET A 1 7.36 0.12 16.44
N LYS A 2 6.40 -0.80 16.23
CA LYS A 2 6.42 -1.84 15.18
C LYS A 2 5.11 -1.78 14.41
N ILE A 3 5.13 -2.09 13.12
CA ILE A 3 3.91 -2.23 12.30
C ILE A 3 3.79 -3.69 11.89
N PHE A 4 2.69 -4.34 12.27
CA PHE A 4 2.35 -5.70 11.87
C PHE A 4 1.26 -5.63 10.81
N VAL A 5 1.43 -6.37 9.72
CA VAL A 5 0.40 -6.53 8.68
C VAL A 5 -0.02 -7.99 8.70
N VAL A 6 -1.28 -8.23 9.06
CA VAL A 6 -1.79 -9.56 9.39
C VAL A 6 -2.90 -9.94 8.41
N SER A 7 -2.78 -11.13 7.84
CA SER A 7 -3.78 -11.70 6.94
C SER A 7 -5.05 -12.16 7.68
N HIS A 8 -6.21 -12.02 7.03
CA HIS A 8 -7.51 -12.52 7.51
C HIS A 8 -7.72 -14.04 7.37
N LEU A 9 -6.74 -14.83 6.90
CA LEU A 9 -6.97 -16.23 6.47
C LEU A 9 -7.45 -17.20 7.56
N SER A 10 -7.22 -16.90 8.83
CA SER A 10 -7.69 -17.74 9.94
C SER A 10 -9.06 -17.27 10.47
N PRO A 11 -9.92 -18.18 10.96
CA PRO A 11 -11.10 -17.77 11.72
C PRO A 11 -10.65 -16.82 12.83
N ARG A 12 -11.25 -15.62 12.87
CA ARG A 12 -10.89 -14.52 13.77
C ARG A 12 -10.70 -15.05 15.19
N PRO A 13 -9.47 -15.17 15.73
CA PRO A 13 -9.35 -15.25 17.17
C PRO A 13 -9.72 -13.89 17.74
N ALA A 14 -10.01 -13.87 19.03
CA ALA A 14 -10.22 -12.61 19.73
C ALA A 14 -9.00 -11.70 19.50
N SER A 15 -9.23 -10.40 19.27
CA SER A 15 -8.19 -9.39 19.05
C SER A 15 -7.05 -9.49 20.08
N HIS A 16 -7.42 -9.79 21.34
CA HIS A 16 -6.48 -10.00 22.43
C HIS A 16 -5.49 -11.16 22.17
N GLU A 17 -5.97 -12.32 21.71
CA GLU A 17 -5.11 -13.48 21.44
C GLU A 17 -4.10 -13.17 20.33
N LEU A 18 -4.54 -12.46 19.28
CA LEU A 18 -3.65 -11.99 18.23
C LEU A 18 -2.56 -11.08 18.83
N ILE A 19 -2.92 -10.09 19.63
CA ILE A 19 -1.93 -9.19 20.25
C ILE A 19 -0.95 -9.95 21.16
N CYS A 20 -1.42 -10.92 21.93
CA CYS A 20 -0.57 -11.81 22.72
C CYS A 20 0.43 -12.57 21.85
N GLN A 21 -0.01 -13.14 20.72
CA GLN A 21 0.87 -13.83 19.77
C GLN A 21 1.93 -12.87 19.18
N LEU A 22 1.52 -11.66 18.81
CA LEU A 22 2.40 -10.66 18.20
C LEU A 22 3.42 -10.07 19.18
N SER A 23 3.08 -9.99 20.48
CA SER A 23 3.96 -9.39 21.48
C SER A 23 5.30 -10.14 21.62
N HIS A 24 5.27 -11.45 21.37
CA HIS A 24 6.45 -12.32 21.37
C HIS A 24 7.41 -12.10 20.21
N ILE A 25 6.99 -11.42 19.14
CA ILE A 25 7.83 -11.19 17.97
C ILE A 25 8.87 -10.11 18.30
N GLN A 26 10.11 -10.56 18.48
CA GLN A 26 11.27 -9.69 18.67
C GLN A 26 11.90 -9.32 17.33
N HIS A 27 12.52 -8.15 17.28
CA HIS A 27 13.31 -7.71 16.14
C HIS A 27 14.57 -7.03 16.64
N ALA A 28 15.66 -7.16 15.87
CA ALA A 28 16.88 -6.42 16.14
C ALA A 28 16.63 -4.91 16.02
N TYR A 29 17.36 -4.11 16.79
CA TYR A 29 17.27 -2.66 16.71
C TYR A 29 17.54 -2.16 15.28
N ARG A 30 16.68 -1.26 14.79
CA ARG A 30 16.79 -0.64 13.47
C ARG A 30 16.50 0.84 13.55
N LYS A 31 17.14 1.60 12.66
CA LYS A 31 16.86 3.04 12.45
C LYS A 31 15.49 3.28 11.78
N THR A 32 15.01 2.29 11.01
CA THR A 32 13.73 2.31 10.33
C THR A 32 12.65 1.62 11.15
N ILE A 33 11.40 2.02 10.92
CA ILE A 33 10.22 1.36 11.49
C ILE A 33 10.09 -0.02 10.85
N PRO A 34 10.12 -1.11 11.62
CA PRO A 34 9.95 -2.44 11.09
C PRO A 34 8.49 -2.67 10.68
N VAL A 35 8.30 -3.15 9.45
CA VAL A 35 7.02 -3.67 8.96
C VAL A 35 7.14 -5.19 8.90
N VAL A 36 6.41 -5.88 9.77
CA VAL A 36 6.40 -7.33 9.93
C VAL A 36 5.15 -7.88 9.26
N VAL A 37 5.33 -8.79 8.31
CA VAL A 37 4.23 -9.37 7.53
C VAL A 37 3.91 -10.76 8.05
N ILE A 38 2.64 -11.02 8.33
CA ILE A 38 2.17 -12.27 8.94
C ILE A 38 1.04 -12.82 8.06
N ASP A 39 1.41 -13.80 7.25
CA ASP A 39 0.48 -14.49 6.36
C ASP A 39 -0.29 -15.60 7.09
N ASP A 40 0.44 -16.40 7.87
CA ASP A 40 -0.09 -17.45 8.72
C ASP A 40 0.56 -17.40 10.12
N ARG A 41 -0.15 -17.96 11.10
CA ARG A 41 0.15 -17.89 12.54
C ARG A 41 0.37 -19.27 13.15
N TYR A 42 0.48 -20.32 12.35
CA TYR A 42 0.72 -21.69 12.82
C TYR A 42 1.93 -21.82 13.77
N ASN A 43 2.95 -20.96 13.63
CA ASN A 43 4.12 -20.94 14.54
C ASN A 43 3.91 -20.12 15.82
N LEU A 44 2.78 -19.42 15.96
CA LEU A 44 2.50 -18.50 17.07
C LEU A 44 1.49 -19.07 18.08
N THR A 45 0.80 -20.16 17.75
CA THR A 45 -0.27 -20.77 18.56
C THR A 45 0.19 -21.44 19.85
N GLU A 46 1.48 -21.79 19.98
CA GLU A 46 2.01 -22.52 21.13
C GLU A 46 2.72 -21.63 22.16
N LEU A 47 2.62 -20.30 22.01
CA LEU A 47 3.34 -19.36 22.86
C LEU A 47 2.64 -19.18 24.21
N PRO A 48 3.38 -19.24 25.33
CA PRO A 48 2.81 -19.06 26.66
C PRO A 48 2.20 -17.66 26.83
N ILE A 49 1.22 -17.53 27.73
CA ILE A 49 0.66 -16.23 28.10
C ILE A 49 1.79 -15.38 28.67
N SER A 50 2.05 -14.23 28.04
CA SER A 50 3.17 -13.35 28.38
C SER A 50 2.71 -12.21 29.27
N ASP A 51 3.54 -11.81 30.22
CA ASP A 51 3.39 -10.60 31.03
C ASP A 51 3.62 -9.30 30.23
N LEU A 52 3.85 -9.40 28.91
CA LEU A 52 4.01 -8.25 28.04
C LEU A 52 2.71 -7.42 27.99
N PRO A 53 2.81 -6.08 27.83
CA PRO A 53 1.64 -5.23 27.68
C PRO A 53 0.83 -5.68 26.44
N THR A 54 -0.40 -6.13 26.67
CA THR A 54 -1.34 -6.59 25.64
C THR A 54 -2.61 -5.74 25.59
N ASP A 55 -2.63 -4.65 26.36
CA ASP A 55 -3.66 -3.63 26.27
C ASP A 55 -3.66 -3.02 24.86
N HIS A 56 -4.84 -3.04 24.24
CA HIS A 56 -5.02 -2.66 22.87
C HIS A 56 -6.36 -1.95 22.67
N VAL A 57 -6.35 -1.00 21.75
CA VAL A 57 -7.58 -0.45 21.16
C VAL A 57 -7.78 -1.05 19.78
N GLN A 58 -9.04 -1.29 19.42
CA GLN A 58 -9.43 -1.79 18.11
C GLN A 58 -10.26 -0.74 17.38
N PHE A 59 -9.93 -0.54 16.10
CA PHE A 59 -10.68 0.29 15.17
C PHE A 59 -11.05 -0.52 13.92
N SER A 60 -12.21 -0.19 13.34
CA SER A 60 -12.52 -0.51 11.95
C SER A 60 -12.01 0.62 11.06
N LEU A 61 -11.65 0.33 9.81
CA LEU A 61 -11.34 1.40 8.86
C LEU A 61 -12.52 2.37 8.68
N GLU A 62 -13.74 1.88 8.89
CA GLU A 62 -14.98 2.68 8.88
C GLU A 62 -14.95 3.85 9.87
N ASP A 63 -14.27 3.70 11.02
CA ASP A 63 -14.17 4.74 12.04
C ASP A 63 -13.45 6.00 11.53
N PHE A 64 -12.70 5.88 10.43
CA PHE A 64 -11.91 6.95 9.83
C PHE A 64 -12.55 7.56 8.57
N LEU A 65 -13.68 6.99 8.11
CA LEU A 65 -14.42 7.49 6.97
C LEU A 65 -15.20 8.75 7.34
N HIS A 66 -15.48 9.58 6.34
CA HIS A 66 -16.42 10.68 6.50
C HIS A 66 -17.84 10.14 6.73
N GLU A 67 -18.64 10.80 7.57
CA GLU A 67 -20.04 10.44 7.86
C GLU A 67 -20.93 10.27 6.61
N ASN A 68 -20.56 10.89 5.49
CA ASN A 68 -21.31 10.81 4.24
C ASN A 68 -20.91 9.62 3.37
N GLY A 69 -19.91 8.81 3.77
CA GLY A 69 -19.40 7.63 3.06
C GLY A 69 -18.69 7.90 1.72
N LEU A 70 -18.85 9.08 1.14
CA LEU A 70 -18.41 9.44 -0.21
C LEU A 70 -17.04 10.13 -0.26
N SER A 71 -16.58 10.72 0.84
CA SER A 71 -15.39 11.59 0.85
C SER A 71 -14.09 10.88 1.26
N GLY A 72 -14.09 9.54 1.32
CA GLY A 72 -12.91 8.75 1.68
C GLY A 72 -12.44 8.99 3.12
N ILE A 73 -11.15 8.73 3.38
CA ILE A 73 -10.57 8.83 4.73
C ILE A 73 -10.37 10.30 5.10
N VAL A 74 -10.83 10.71 6.28
CA VAL A 74 -10.67 12.09 6.75
C VAL A 74 -9.43 12.19 7.64
N ALA A 75 -8.45 13.00 7.26
CA ALA A 75 -7.20 13.15 8.02
C ALA A 75 -7.44 13.63 9.47
N ASN A 76 -8.43 14.49 9.67
CA ASN A 76 -8.82 14.96 11.01
C ASN A 76 -9.45 13.84 11.84
N SER A 77 -10.17 12.89 11.22
CA SER A 77 -10.69 11.71 11.93
C SER A 77 -9.54 10.81 12.40
N VAL A 78 -8.52 10.61 11.57
CA VAL A 78 -7.30 9.89 11.96
C VAL A 78 -6.65 10.55 13.18
N ALA A 79 -6.45 11.87 13.15
CA ALA A 79 -5.87 12.58 14.29
C ALA A 79 -6.74 12.46 15.56
N LEU A 80 -8.06 12.68 15.43
CA LEU A 80 -9.01 12.63 16.55
C LEU A 80 -9.04 11.28 17.25
N HIS A 81 -9.00 10.19 16.49
CA HIS A 81 -8.96 8.84 17.06
C HIS A 81 -7.58 8.52 17.63
N MET A 82 -6.50 8.84 16.90
CA MET A 82 -5.13 8.51 17.33
C MET A 82 -4.65 9.31 18.54
N ASP A 83 -5.14 10.54 18.74
CA ASP A 83 -4.80 11.38 19.90
C ASP A 83 -5.37 10.83 21.21
N LYS A 84 -6.47 10.08 21.14
CA LYS A 84 -7.15 9.45 22.30
C LYS A 84 -6.57 8.08 22.66
N VAL A 85 -5.65 7.53 21.87
CA VAL A 85 -5.08 6.21 22.12
C VAL A 85 -4.12 6.26 23.29
N GLU A 86 -4.46 5.60 24.38
CA GLU A 86 -3.59 5.42 25.55
C GLU A 86 -2.88 4.05 25.54
N SER A 87 -3.51 3.04 24.95
CA SER A 87 -3.00 1.68 24.85
C SER A 87 -1.68 1.56 24.09
N ALA A 88 -0.89 0.55 24.45
CA ALA A 88 0.39 0.25 23.82
C ALA A 88 0.22 -0.32 22.39
N TRP A 89 -0.93 -0.92 22.11
CA TRP A 89 -1.26 -1.52 20.83
C TRP A 89 -2.49 -0.86 20.18
N VAL A 90 -2.43 -0.72 18.87
CA VAL A 90 -3.53 -0.23 18.03
C VAL A 90 -3.79 -1.26 16.95
N LEU A 91 -4.97 -1.86 16.95
CA LEU A 91 -5.42 -2.79 15.91
C LEU A 91 -6.41 -2.07 15.00
N ILE A 92 -6.20 -2.17 13.69
CA ILE A 92 -7.05 -1.57 12.66
C ILE A 92 -7.43 -2.65 11.65
N ASP A 93 -8.73 -2.92 11.55
CA ASP A 93 -9.29 -3.88 10.59
C ASP A 93 -9.67 -3.15 9.29
N PHE A 94 -9.00 -3.47 8.18
CA PHE A 94 -9.34 -2.91 6.86
C PHE A 94 -10.56 -3.58 6.23
N GLY A 95 -11.08 -4.66 6.80
CA GLY A 95 -12.26 -5.36 6.30
C GLY A 95 -12.14 -5.70 4.83
N GLN A 96 -13.15 -5.31 4.05
CA GLN A 96 -13.21 -5.50 2.60
C GLN A 96 -13.24 -4.17 1.83
N HIS A 97 -12.72 -3.10 2.42
CA HIS A 97 -12.68 -1.81 1.73
C HIS A 97 -11.80 -1.86 0.47
N ASP A 98 -12.11 -0.98 -0.48
CA ASP A 98 -11.37 -0.90 -1.72
C ASP A 98 -9.91 -0.46 -1.49
N SER A 99 -9.04 -0.81 -2.43
CA SER A 99 -7.62 -0.53 -2.30
C SER A 99 -7.31 0.96 -2.26
N ALA A 100 -8.10 1.84 -2.88
CA ALA A 100 -7.81 3.27 -2.86
C ALA A 100 -8.03 3.84 -1.45
N THR A 101 -9.14 3.47 -0.81
CA THR A 101 -9.47 3.85 0.57
C THR A 101 -8.41 3.35 1.56
N CYS A 102 -7.99 2.09 1.45
CA CYS A 102 -6.95 1.52 2.30
C CYS A 102 -5.61 2.25 2.14
N MET A 103 -5.22 2.57 0.91
CA MET A 103 -3.95 3.25 0.61
C MET A 103 -3.97 4.70 1.07
N ASP A 104 -5.11 5.39 0.92
CA ASP A 104 -5.32 6.75 1.41
C ASP A 104 -5.21 6.82 2.94
N PHE A 105 -5.77 5.83 3.65
CA PHE A 105 -5.59 5.69 5.10
C PHE A 105 -4.13 5.53 5.48
N ILE A 106 -3.39 4.61 4.84
CA ILE A 106 -1.97 4.37 5.12
C ILE A 106 -1.16 5.67 5.00
N GLN A 107 -1.40 6.45 3.94
CA GLN A 107 -0.72 7.72 3.72
C GLN A 107 -1.05 8.75 4.80
N LYS A 108 -2.32 8.89 5.17
CA LYS A 108 -2.78 9.82 6.20
C LYS A 108 -2.26 9.43 7.59
N MET A 109 -2.25 8.14 7.92
CA MET A 109 -1.70 7.64 9.18
C MET A 109 -0.19 7.86 9.27
N ALA A 110 0.55 7.59 8.18
CA ALA A 110 1.99 7.86 8.13
C ALA A 110 2.30 9.36 8.29
N ARG A 111 1.53 10.23 7.63
CA ARG A 111 1.64 11.69 7.78
C ARG A 111 1.35 12.13 9.21
N TYR A 112 0.31 11.59 9.84
CA TYR A 112 0.02 11.86 11.24
C TYR A 112 1.17 11.42 12.14
N ASN A 113 1.73 10.22 11.97
CA ASN A 113 2.87 9.73 12.76
C ASN A 113 4.15 10.58 12.54
N TYR A 114 4.34 11.16 11.35
CA TYR A 114 5.42 12.10 11.11
C TYR A 114 5.25 13.38 11.93
N LEU A 115 4.03 13.94 11.94
CA LEU A 115 3.69 15.20 12.60
C LEU A 115 3.55 15.08 14.13
N SER A 116 3.04 13.94 14.63
CA SER A 116 2.72 13.70 16.03
C SER A 116 3.56 12.54 16.59
N PRO A 117 4.20 12.71 17.77
CA PRO A 117 4.97 11.64 18.39
C PRO A 117 4.10 10.55 19.05
N ARG A 118 2.78 10.72 19.11
CA ARG A 118 1.86 9.83 19.85
C ARG A 118 2.01 8.35 19.46
N LEU A 119 2.21 8.04 18.18
CA LEU A 119 2.33 6.64 17.72
C LEU A 119 3.75 6.06 17.84
N ARG A 120 4.79 6.86 18.08
CA ARG A 120 6.20 6.41 18.03
C ARG A 120 6.54 5.29 19.04
N ASN A 121 5.80 5.24 20.14
CA ASN A 121 5.97 4.25 21.20
C ASN A 121 4.90 3.15 21.20
N ARG A 122 4.02 3.12 20.20
CA ARG A 122 2.92 2.16 20.09
C ARG A 122 3.21 1.13 19.02
N ASN A 123 2.63 -0.06 19.14
CA ASN A 123 2.64 -1.07 18.09
C ASN A 123 1.33 -0.96 17.30
N ILE A 124 1.43 -0.99 15.97
CA ILE A 124 0.29 -0.88 15.07
C ILE A 124 0.10 -2.25 14.42
N VAL A 125 -1.14 -2.74 14.40
CA VAL A 125 -1.54 -3.97 13.74
C VAL A 125 -2.58 -3.62 12.70
N ILE A 126 -2.29 -3.89 11.44
CA ILE A 126 -3.20 -3.68 10.33
C ILE A 126 -3.65 -5.06 9.84
N MET A 127 -4.92 -5.36 10.03
CA MET A 127 -5.52 -6.59 9.51
C MET A 127 -6.04 -6.33 8.10
N VAL A 128 -5.67 -7.21 7.16
CA VAL A 128 -5.97 -7.04 5.73
C VAL A 128 -6.37 -8.35 5.06
N PRO A 129 -7.12 -8.30 3.95
CA PRO A 129 -7.31 -9.46 3.09
C PRO A 129 -5.98 -10.01 2.57
N ALA A 130 -5.80 -11.33 2.62
CA ALA A 130 -4.57 -12.04 2.27
C ALA A 130 -4.00 -11.65 0.91
N MET A 131 -4.87 -11.54 -0.09
CA MET A 131 -4.51 -11.17 -1.46
C MET A 131 -3.84 -9.79 -1.57
N HIS A 132 -4.07 -8.89 -0.60
CA HIS A 132 -3.50 -7.55 -0.55
C HIS A 132 -2.35 -7.41 0.45
N LEU A 133 -1.99 -8.47 1.17
CA LEU A 133 -0.98 -8.47 2.23
C LEU A 133 0.34 -7.86 1.76
N GLY A 134 0.86 -8.33 0.62
CA GLY A 134 2.11 -7.84 0.05
C GLY A 134 2.04 -6.39 -0.42
N ILE A 135 0.90 -5.97 -0.98
CA ILE A 135 0.70 -4.60 -1.48
C ILE A 135 0.69 -3.62 -0.31
N TYR A 136 -0.14 -3.87 0.70
CA TYR A 136 -0.24 -2.97 1.86
C TYR A 136 1.02 -2.96 2.71
N SER A 137 1.71 -4.09 2.86
CA SER A 137 3.00 -4.14 3.56
C SER A 137 4.06 -3.28 2.88
N ARG A 138 4.13 -3.33 1.54
CA ARG A 138 5.04 -2.46 0.77
C ARG A 138 4.68 -0.99 0.95
N THR A 139 3.40 -0.66 0.88
CA THR A 139 2.93 0.73 1.05
C THR A 139 3.21 1.25 2.45
N LEU A 140 2.90 0.49 3.50
CA LEU A 140 3.19 0.85 4.89
C LEU A 140 4.70 1.09 5.07
N ASN A 141 5.54 0.20 4.55
CA ASN A 141 6.99 0.37 4.62
C ASN A 141 7.45 1.63 3.88
N ALA A 142 6.93 1.89 2.68
CA ALA A 142 7.28 3.08 1.91
C ALA A 142 6.83 4.37 2.61
N SER A 143 5.59 4.42 3.08
CA SER A 143 4.99 5.60 3.73
C SER A 143 5.61 5.91 5.08
N PHE A 144 5.83 4.91 5.95
CA PHE A 144 6.36 5.17 7.30
C PHE A 144 7.87 5.37 7.33
N ASN A 145 8.63 4.78 6.39
CA ASN A 145 10.08 4.98 6.31
C ASN A 145 10.50 6.04 5.29
N ASN A 146 9.55 6.78 4.72
CA ASN A 146 9.79 7.79 3.68
C ASN A 146 10.70 7.26 2.57
N LEU A 147 10.51 6.00 2.18
CA LEU A 147 11.27 5.44 1.09
C LEU A 147 10.83 6.17 -0.18
N PRO A 148 11.76 6.56 -1.07
CA PRO A 148 11.37 7.09 -2.36
C PRO A 148 10.42 6.08 -2.99
N SER A 149 9.20 6.51 -3.31
CA SER A 149 8.25 5.69 -4.05
C SER A 149 8.99 5.21 -5.28
N SER A 150 9.35 3.92 -5.32
CA SER A 150 10.11 3.38 -6.44
C SER A 150 9.19 3.38 -7.64
N THR A 151 9.22 4.49 -8.37
CA THR A 151 8.57 4.67 -9.67
C THR A 151 9.12 3.69 -10.70
N THR A 152 10.07 2.84 -10.34
CA THR A 152 10.47 1.67 -11.12
C THR A 152 9.30 0.73 -11.36
N ALA A 153 8.33 0.56 -10.45
CA ALA A 153 7.14 -0.25 -10.73
C ALA A 153 6.20 0.39 -11.78
N ALA A 154 6.01 1.71 -11.74
CA ALA A 154 5.23 2.44 -12.73
C ALA A 154 5.95 2.51 -14.09
N ALA A 155 7.28 2.68 -14.08
CA ALA A 155 8.12 2.67 -15.27
C ALA A 155 8.19 1.28 -15.93
N HIS A 156 8.30 0.21 -15.14
CA HIS A 156 8.21 -1.17 -15.65
C HIS A 156 6.80 -1.49 -16.16
N SER A 157 5.73 -1.06 -15.48
CA SER A 157 4.35 -1.26 -15.96
C SER A 157 4.07 -0.47 -17.26
N ALA A 158 4.61 0.74 -17.39
CA ALA A 158 4.53 1.52 -18.63
C ALA A 158 5.38 0.91 -19.75
N GLN A 159 6.55 0.36 -19.44
CA GLN A 159 7.38 -0.39 -20.40
C GLN A 159 6.72 -1.69 -20.85
N ILE A 160 6.10 -2.44 -19.93
CA ILE A 160 5.35 -3.66 -20.22
C ILE A 160 4.12 -3.34 -21.06
N GLY A 161 3.35 -2.30 -20.68
CA GLY A 161 2.22 -1.82 -21.47
C GLY A 161 2.63 -1.36 -22.87
N ARG A 162 3.78 -0.70 -22.99
CA ARG A 162 4.37 -0.30 -24.29
C ARG A 162 4.81 -1.52 -25.10
N LEU A 163 5.38 -2.54 -24.49
CA LEU A 163 5.76 -3.80 -25.15
C LEU A 163 4.53 -4.57 -25.66
N PHE A 164 3.45 -4.64 -24.88
CA PHE A 164 2.17 -5.23 -25.31
C PHE A 164 1.50 -4.43 -26.42
N MET A 165 1.58 -3.09 -26.36
CA MET A 165 1.05 -2.23 -27.41
C MET A 165 1.86 -2.38 -28.71
N VAL A 166 3.19 -2.44 -28.64
CA VAL A 166 4.09 -2.67 -29.79
C VAL A 166 3.84 -4.04 -30.41
N THR A 167 3.75 -5.10 -29.61
CA THR A 167 3.47 -6.46 -30.12
C THR A 167 2.07 -6.56 -30.74
N ARG A 168 1.04 -5.91 -30.17
CA ARG A 168 -0.28 -5.83 -30.84
C ARG A 168 -0.23 -5.04 -32.14
N LEU A 169 0.51 -3.94 -32.18
CA LEU A 169 0.69 -3.14 -33.40
C LEU A 169 1.42 -3.94 -34.48
N GLU A 170 2.48 -4.66 -34.12
CA GLU A 170 3.20 -5.55 -35.03
C GLU A 170 2.31 -6.69 -35.53
N THR A 171 1.51 -7.30 -34.66
CA THR A 171 0.57 -8.36 -35.04
C THR A 171 -0.49 -7.84 -36.02
N VAL A 172 -1.01 -6.63 -35.79
CA VAL A 172 -1.97 -5.97 -36.71
C VAL A 172 -1.29 -5.58 -38.02
N LEU A 173 -0.07 -5.04 -37.97
CA LEU A 173 0.73 -4.66 -39.15
C LEU A 173 1.08 -5.86 -40.03
N ILE A 174 1.38 -7.01 -39.42
CA ILE A 174 1.63 -8.28 -40.12
C ILE A 174 0.32 -8.81 -40.74
N SER A 175 -0.82 -8.61 -40.07
CA SER A 175 -2.13 -9.03 -40.57
C SER A 175 -2.70 -8.17 -41.71
N LEU A 176 -2.12 -6.98 -41.98
CA LEU A 176 -2.54 -6.08 -43.08
C LEU A 176 -1.36 -5.74 -44.03
N PRO A 177 -0.94 -6.69 -44.89
CA PRO A 177 0.22 -6.52 -45.78
C PRO A 177 0.07 -5.42 -46.84
N MET A 178 -1.15 -4.89 -47.05
CA MET A 178 -1.44 -3.86 -48.07
C MET A 178 -1.20 -2.40 -47.62
N LEU A 179 -1.06 -2.12 -46.31
CA LEU A 179 -0.97 -0.74 -45.78
C LEU A 179 0.45 -0.25 -45.45
N ALA A 180 1.43 -1.15 -45.38
CA ALA A 180 2.82 -0.81 -45.07
C ALA A 180 3.45 0.21 -46.06
N GLY A 181 3.02 0.16 -47.33
CA GLY A 181 3.47 1.10 -48.36
C GLY A 181 2.96 2.53 -48.17
N VAL A 182 1.74 2.70 -47.67
CA VAL A 182 1.11 4.01 -47.44
C VAL A 182 1.68 4.68 -46.20
N LEU A 183 1.87 3.92 -45.12
CA LEU A 183 2.48 4.40 -43.87
C LEU A 183 3.93 4.87 -44.05
N ARG A 184 4.74 4.18 -44.87
CA ARG A 184 6.11 4.64 -45.22
C ARG A 184 6.13 5.95 -46.04
N ARG A 185 5.07 6.26 -46.78
CA ARG A 185 4.94 7.55 -47.49
C ARG A 185 4.50 8.65 -46.55
N MET A 186 3.56 8.36 -45.65
CA MET A 186 3.13 9.31 -44.62
C MET A 186 4.25 9.70 -43.66
N HIS A 187 5.08 8.75 -43.21
CA HIS A 187 6.22 9.04 -42.35
C HIS A 187 7.25 9.97 -43.00
N ARG A 188 7.50 9.80 -44.31
CA ARG A 188 8.40 10.68 -45.09
C ARG A 188 7.80 12.08 -45.32
N LEU A 189 6.49 12.18 -45.50
CA LEU A 189 5.78 13.45 -45.57
C LEU A 189 5.82 14.21 -44.23
N PHE A 190 5.59 13.50 -43.12
CA PHE A 190 5.63 14.07 -41.78
C PHE A 190 7.02 14.62 -41.44
N LEU A 191 8.09 13.85 -41.73
CA LEU A 191 9.47 14.31 -41.52
C LEU A 191 9.84 15.50 -42.42
N ARG A 192 9.28 15.61 -43.63
CA ARG A 192 9.50 16.79 -44.50
C ARG A 192 8.80 18.03 -43.98
N VAL A 193 7.57 17.91 -43.49
CA VAL A 193 6.83 19.03 -42.88
C VAL A 193 7.52 19.48 -41.59
N PHE A 194 7.95 18.54 -40.74
CA PHE A 194 8.63 18.83 -39.50
C PHE A 194 9.99 19.54 -39.72
N ARG A 195 10.79 19.08 -40.71
CA ARG A 195 12.04 19.76 -41.11
C ARG A 195 11.84 21.13 -41.76
N ARG A 196 10.63 21.42 -42.26
CA ARG A 196 10.28 22.72 -42.84
C ARG A 196 9.81 23.69 -41.77
N ALA A 197 9.07 23.21 -40.77
CA ALA A 197 8.67 23.99 -39.59
C ALA A 197 9.89 24.39 -38.72
N ALA A 198 10.85 23.47 -38.55
CA ALA A 198 12.07 23.73 -37.76
C ALA A 198 13.11 24.65 -38.43
N ARG A 199 12.84 25.20 -39.62
CA ARG A 199 13.68 26.23 -40.29
C ARG A 199 13.09 27.64 -40.21
N PHE A 200 11.91 27.81 -39.62
CA PHE A 200 11.22 29.10 -39.45
C PHE A 200 11.12 29.53 -37.97
N THR A 201 11.95 28.94 -37.12
CA THR A 201 12.26 29.38 -35.75
C THR A 201 13.77 29.54 -35.65
#